data_AF-A0A8T4F0P5-F1
#
_entry.id   AF-A0A8T4F0P5-F1
#
_cell.length_a   1.000
_cell.length_b   1.000
_cell.length_c   1.000
_cell.angle_alpha   90.00
_cell.angle_beta   90.00
_cell.angle_gamma   90.00
#
_symmetry.space_group_name_H-M   'P 1'
#
loop_
_entity.id
_entity.type
_entity.pdbx_description
1 polymer ?
#
loop_
_entity_poly.entity_id
_entity_poly.type
_entity_poly.pdbx_seq_one_letter_code
_entity_poly.pdbx_strand_id
1 'polypeptide(L)'
;MLGLGPYEPLRKLGEGGMGVVYLAEAPDGRLVAVKVIRPEVIRQEGFRRRFLREAEAARRVPRSCTAQLLDACLDGEVAYLVTEYVDGPTLAQAVAEEGPLRGAQLEALALGVATALRAIHSAGVVHRDLKPSNVLLTRFVPRVIDFGVSRLTDTGASVSGAVVGTPAFMAPEQVSGAPAGPAADVFAWGGLVAYAASGRPPFGTGGVAEVLYRVAHREPDLDGLSGPLRGLVARAMAKEPAHRPTAAQLLDALTTTASRRAPRRPWLWGAAAGAVVVALLAVLVRHGDPVVYREDFAGAAPGWQADSGSEVRDGRYVISPQAGQWLVRAAPYGASGLARMRVGADVRVESGPGGFGLYCFAGKNTGYQFVVDATRTAIIRWPGGVIAARPFKPVAGARVEASCVASAARVSLALTVGGRAEVSAVDRTPLPPGGCGIYANAPDDGAAVVSFDAVEITRLD
;
A
#
# COMPACT_ATOMS: atom_id res chain seq x y z
N MET A 1 7.60 3.03 -30.80
CA MET A 1 7.09 2.75 -29.44
C MET A 1 5.67 3.26 -29.38
N LEU A 2 4.68 2.42 -29.06
CA LEU A 2 3.30 2.89 -28.84
C LEU A 2 3.32 3.87 -27.67
N GLY A 3 2.89 5.11 -27.88
CA GLY A 3 2.77 6.08 -26.81
C GLY A 3 1.64 5.68 -25.86
N LEU A 4 1.93 5.41 -24.59
CA LEU A 4 0.94 5.10 -23.57
C LEU A 4 0.48 6.39 -22.87
N GLY A 5 0.10 7.40 -23.66
CA GLY A 5 -0.17 8.74 -23.14
C GLY A 5 1.04 9.31 -22.37
N PRO A 6 0.87 9.80 -21.13
CA PRO A 6 1.95 10.40 -20.35
C PRO A 6 2.85 9.37 -19.63
N TYR A 7 2.61 8.07 -19.81
CA TYR A 7 3.33 7.00 -19.12
C TYR A 7 4.44 6.43 -19.99
N GLU A 8 5.68 6.46 -19.51
CA GLU A 8 6.83 5.94 -20.23
C GLU A 8 7.04 4.45 -19.92
N PRO A 9 6.83 3.53 -20.88
CA PRO A 9 6.98 2.10 -20.63
C PRO A 9 8.44 1.72 -20.41
N LEU A 10 8.73 1.07 -19.28
CA LEU A 10 10.06 0.61 -18.89
C LEU A 10 10.31 -0.85 -19.32
N ARG A 11 9.39 -1.76 -18.96
CA ARG A 11 9.45 -3.18 -19.34
C ARG A 11 8.09 -3.85 -19.34
N LYS A 12 7.97 -4.99 -20.02
CA LYS A 12 6.79 -5.84 -19.95
C LYS A 12 6.74 -6.60 -18.62
N LEU A 13 5.58 -6.56 -17.95
CA LEU A 13 5.29 -7.32 -16.72
C LEU A 13 4.58 -8.64 -17.04
N GLY A 14 3.70 -8.64 -18.05
CA GLY A 14 2.96 -9.84 -18.45
C GLY A 14 2.08 -9.60 -19.66
N GLU A 15 1.52 -10.68 -20.20
CA GLU A 15 0.55 -10.63 -21.30
C GLU A 15 -0.53 -11.69 -21.07
N GLY A 16 -1.78 -11.30 -21.31
CA GLY A 16 -2.94 -12.19 -21.25
C GLY A 16 -3.91 -11.93 -22.40
N GLY A 17 -5.06 -12.62 -22.36
CA GLY A 17 -6.06 -12.53 -23.43
C GLY A 17 -6.64 -11.13 -23.62
N MET A 18 -6.64 -10.29 -22.57
CA MET A 18 -7.14 -8.91 -22.66
C MET A 18 -6.11 -7.88 -23.11
N GLY A 19 -4.83 -8.26 -23.13
CA GLY A 19 -3.74 -7.39 -23.56
C GLY A 19 -2.48 -7.52 -22.72
N VAL A 20 -1.66 -6.46 -22.74
CA VAL A 20 -0.29 -6.49 -22.24
C VAL A 20 -0.15 -5.54 -21.07
N VAL A 21 0.52 -5.98 -20.01
CA VAL A 21 0.82 -5.16 -18.84
C VAL A 21 2.29 -4.73 -18.90
N TYR A 22 2.52 -3.44 -18.80
CA TYR A 22 3.84 -2.82 -18.74
C TYR A 22 4.08 -2.19 -17.37
N LEU A 23 5.31 -2.31 -16.88
CA LEU A 23 5.84 -1.39 -15.90
C LEU A 23 6.15 -0.09 -16.63
N ALA A 24 5.64 1.04 -16.14
CA ALA A 24 5.88 2.34 -16.72
C ALA A 24 6.20 3.38 -15.63
N GLU A 25 6.86 4.46 -16.01
CA GLU A 25 7.06 5.64 -15.18
C GLU A 25 5.99 6.70 -15.50
N ALA A 26 5.31 7.20 -14.48
CA ALA A 26 4.37 8.32 -14.59
C ALA A 26 5.13 9.67 -14.64
N PRO A 27 4.51 10.79 -15.05
CA PRO A 27 5.18 12.10 -15.14
C PRO A 27 5.83 12.60 -13.85
N ASP A 28 5.32 12.16 -12.70
CA ASP A 28 5.87 12.47 -11.38
C ASP A 28 6.93 11.49 -10.89
N GLY A 29 7.35 10.55 -11.74
CA GLY A 29 8.37 9.56 -11.47
C GLY A 29 7.91 8.33 -10.70
N ARG A 30 6.61 8.19 -10.43
CA ARG A 30 6.07 6.96 -9.79
C ARG A 30 6.06 5.82 -10.78
N LEU A 31 6.43 4.62 -10.30
CA LEU A 31 6.22 3.38 -11.05
C LEU A 31 4.74 2.99 -11.03
N VAL A 32 4.22 2.63 -12.20
CA VAL A 32 2.83 2.21 -12.40
C VAL A 32 2.77 0.96 -13.28
N ALA A 33 1.71 0.18 -13.11
CA ALA A 33 1.39 -0.92 -14.01
C ALA A 33 0.33 -0.45 -15.02
N VAL A 34 0.72 -0.37 -16.29
CA VAL A 34 -0.13 0.06 -17.41
C VAL A 34 -0.58 -1.16 -18.21
N LYS A 35 -1.86 -1.49 -18.13
CA LYS A 35 -2.49 -2.57 -18.89
C LYS A 35 -3.10 -2.01 -20.16
N VAL A 36 -2.45 -2.29 -21.28
CA VAL A 36 -2.94 -1.96 -22.63
C VAL A 36 -4.01 -2.98 -23.01
N ILE A 37 -5.17 -2.48 -23.42
CA ILE A 37 -6.33 -3.30 -23.80
C ILE A 37 -6.29 -3.57 -25.30
N ARG A 38 -6.52 -4.82 -25.70
CA ARG A 38 -6.57 -5.19 -27.13
C ARG A 38 -7.76 -4.52 -27.85
N PRO A 39 -7.60 -4.02 -29.09
CA PRO A 39 -8.68 -3.37 -29.84
C PRO A 39 -9.95 -4.23 -29.98
N GLU A 40 -9.81 -5.55 -30.10
CA GLU A 40 -10.91 -6.49 -30.25
C GLU A 40 -11.85 -6.49 -29.04
N VAL A 41 -11.32 -6.24 -27.84
CA VAL A 41 -12.11 -6.16 -26.61
C VAL A 41 -12.89 -4.85 -26.54
N ILE A 42 -12.30 -3.74 -27.00
CA ILE A 42 -12.90 -2.39 -26.96
C ILE A 42 -14.12 -2.30 -27.88
N ARG A 43 -14.08 -2.99 -29.03
CA ARG A 43 -15.15 -2.96 -30.05
C ARG A 43 -16.45 -3.65 -29.61
N GLN A 44 -16.44 -4.37 -28.48
CA GLN A 44 -17.64 -5.04 -27.99
C GLN A 44 -18.68 -4.04 -27.46
N GLU A 45 -19.94 -4.25 -27.84
CA GLU A 45 -21.03 -3.35 -27.46
C GLU A 45 -21.17 -3.21 -25.94
N GLY A 46 -21.26 -1.96 -25.50
CA GLY A 46 -21.41 -1.61 -24.10
C GLY A 46 -20.15 -1.80 -23.23
N PHE A 47 -19.03 -2.29 -23.78
CA PHE A 47 -17.78 -2.48 -23.02
C PHE A 47 -17.34 -1.18 -22.36
N ARG A 48 -17.20 -0.09 -23.12
CA ARG A 48 -16.79 1.22 -22.61
C ARG A 48 -17.67 1.71 -21.45
N ARG A 49 -18.99 1.62 -21.61
CA ARG A 49 -19.95 2.09 -20.59
C ARG A 49 -19.86 1.27 -19.30
N ARG A 50 -19.73 -0.06 -19.42
CA ARG A 50 -19.56 -0.92 -18.24
C ARG A 50 -18.19 -0.72 -17.60
N PHE A 51 -17.14 -0.57 -18.40
CA PHE A 51 -15.77 -0.32 -17.96
C PHE A 51 -15.65 0.95 -17.14
N LEU A 52 -16.19 2.08 -17.61
CA LEU A 52 -16.12 3.34 -16.87
C LEU A 52 -16.80 3.21 -15.50
N ARG A 53 -17.95 2.54 -15.43
CA ARG A 53 -18.64 2.29 -14.16
C ARG A 53 -17.84 1.41 -13.21
N GLU A 54 -17.27 0.32 -13.71
CA GLU A 54 -16.47 -0.59 -12.88
C GLU A 54 -15.14 0.05 -12.46
N ALA A 55 -14.50 0.83 -13.34
CA ALA A 55 -13.30 1.62 -13.04
C ALA A 55 -13.55 2.66 -11.95
N GLU A 56 -14.68 3.37 -12.01
CA GLU A 56 -15.02 4.37 -10.99
C GLU A 56 -15.35 3.73 -9.63
N ALA A 57 -16.05 2.60 -9.63
CA ALA A 57 -16.26 1.81 -8.42
C ALA A 57 -14.92 1.27 -7.87
N ALA A 58 -14.02 0.81 -8.75
CA ALA A 58 -12.70 0.30 -8.38
C ALA A 58 -11.80 1.36 -7.73
N ARG A 59 -11.92 2.64 -8.11
CA ARG A 59 -11.20 3.76 -7.47
C ARG A 59 -11.53 3.93 -5.99
N ARG A 60 -12.71 3.48 -5.55
CA ARG A 60 -13.18 3.58 -4.15
C ARG A 60 -12.62 2.46 -3.25
N VAL A 61 -11.98 1.45 -3.83
CA VAL A 61 -11.40 0.34 -3.06
C VAL A 61 -10.13 0.84 -2.35
N PRO A 62 -9.99 0.60 -1.03
CA PRO A 62 -8.81 1.01 -0.26
C PRO A 62 -7.50 0.47 -0.84
N ARG A 63 -6.49 1.36 -0.89
CA ARG A 63 -5.14 1.00 -1.34
C ARG A 63 -4.56 -0.17 -0.55
N SER A 64 -4.79 -0.24 0.76
CA SER A 64 -4.19 -1.26 1.63
C SER A 64 -4.43 -2.71 1.18
N CYS A 65 -5.47 -2.96 0.39
CA CYS A 65 -5.87 -4.32 0.00
C CYS A 65 -5.75 -4.60 -1.51
N THR A 66 -5.64 -3.58 -2.36
CA THR A 66 -5.62 -3.73 -3.82
C THR A 66 -4.61 -2.81 -4.49
N ALA A 67 -4.11 -3.16 -5.68
CA ALA A 67 -3.42 -2.17 -6.51
C ALA A 67 -4.44 -1.09 -6.96
N GLN A 68 -4.26 0.15 -6.50
CA GLN A 68 -5.27 1.18 -6.77
C GLN A 68 -5.31 1.52 -8.26
N LEU A 69 -6.52 1.64 -8.82
CA LEU A 69 -6.69 2.25 -10.13
C LEU A 69 -6.39 3.75 -10.05
N LEU A 70 -5.37 4.20 -10.78
CA LEU A 70 -4.89 5.58 -10.80
C LEU A 70 -5.49 6.35 -11.96
N ASP A 71 -5.51 5.73 -13.14
CA ASP A 71 -5.91 6.37 -14.39
C ASP A 71 -6.48 5.35 -15.38
N ALA A 72 -7.24 5.82 -16.36
CA ALA A 72 -7.78 5.01 -17.43
C ALA A 72 -8.03 5.87 -18.67
N CYS A 73 -7.63 5.39 -19.84
CA CYS A 73 -7.91 6.01 -21.12
C CYS A 73 -8.58 4.98 -22.05
N LEU A 74 -9.77 5.29 -22.55
CA LEU A 74 -10.52 4.43 -23.48
C LEU A 74 -10.76 5.05 -24.87
N ASP A 75 -10.53 6.36 -24.99
CA ASP A 75 -10.86 7.15 -26.18
C ASP A 75 -9.61 7.56 -26.97
N GLY A 76 -8.41 7.31 -26.44
CA GLY A 76 -7.15 7.47 -27.16
C GLY A 76 -6.91 6.39 -28.21
N GLU A 77 -5.87 6.58 -29.04
CA GLU A 77 -5.45 5.58 -30.04
C GLU A 77 -5.16 4.20 -29.43
N VAL A 78 -4.68 4.19 -28.19
CA VAL A 78 -4.43 3.00 -27.39
C VAL A 78 -5.24 3.10 -26.11
N ALA A 79 -6.14 2.15 -25.86
CA ALA A 79 -6.83 2.08 -24.58
C ALA A 79 -5.97 1.39 -23.52
N TYR A 80 -5.95 1.96 -22.32
CA TYR A 80 -5.17 1.42 -21.21
C TYR A 80 -5.79 1.72 -19.85
N LEU A 81 -5.41 0.90 -18.88
CA LEU A 81 -5.65 1.08 -17.44
C LEU A 81 -4.33 1.30 -16.74
N VAL A 82 -4.29 2.18 -15.75
CA VAL A 82 -3.11 2.45 -14.95
C VAL A 82 -3.42 2.15 -13.50
N THR A 83 -2.63 1.25 -12.93
CA THR A 83 -2.71 0.90 -11.51
C THR A 83 -1.38 1.17 -10.81
N GLU A 84 -1.43 1.28 -9.50
CA GLU A 84 -0.23 1.27 -8.66
C GLU A 84 0.64 0.05 -8.99
N TYR A 85 1.93 0.26 -9.24
CA TYR A 85 2.88 -0.86 -9.30
C TYR A 85 3.13 -1.35 -7.88
N VAL A 86 2.79 -2.61 -7.63
CA VAL A 86 3.06 -3.29 -6.36
C VAL A 86 4.25 -4.20 -6.57
N ASP A 87 5.30 -3.99 -5.77
CA ASP A 87 6.51 -4.79 -5.82
C ASP A 87 6.35 -6.08 -5.01
N GLY A 88 6.55 -7.21 -5.67
CA GLY A 88 6.44 -8.54 -5.07
C GLY A 88 6.10 -9.62 -6.11
N PRO A 89 6.45 -10.89 -5.86
CA PRO A 89 6.04 -11.99 -6.72
C PRO A 89 4.54 -12.23 -6.60
N THR A 90 3.94 -12.78 -7.65
CA THR A 90 2.59 -13.36 -7.55
C THR A 90 2.61 -14.60 -6.65
N LEU A 91 1.47 -14.95 -6.06
CA LEU A 91 1.32 -16.19 -5.30
C LEU A 91 1.67 -17.41 -6.17
N ALA A 92 1.34 -17.36 -7.48
CA ALA A 92 1.74 -18.41 -8.41
C ALA A 92 3.26 -18.58 -8.50
N GLN A 93 4.00 -17.47 -8.61
CA GLN A 93 5.47 -17.48 -8.67
C GLN A 93 6.07 -17.97 -7.35
N ALA A 94 5.62 -17.41 -6.22
CA ALA A 94 6.13 -17.80 -4.91
C ALA A 94 5.90 -19.29 -4.63
N VAL A 95 4.74 -19.84 -4.95
CA VAL A 95 4.45 -21.27 -4.76
C VAL A 95 5.25 -22.15 -5.73
N ALA A 96 5.51 -21.68 -6.95
CA ALA A 96 6.34 -22.41 -7.91
C ALA A 96 7.83 -22.43 -7.50
N GLU A 97 8.32 -21.33 -6.93
CA GLU A 97 9.74 -21.15 -6.57
C GLU A 97 10.07 -21.69 -5.17
N GLU A 98 9.21 -21.44 -4.19
CA GLU A 98 9.46 -21.74 -2.77
C GLU A 98 8.59 -22.91 -2.24
N GLY A 99 7.59 -23.34 -3.01
CA GLY A 99 6.66 -24.40 -2.63
C GLY A 99 5.43 -23.92 -1.84
N PRO A 100 4.60 -24.85 -1.33
CA PRO A 100 3.35 -24.51 -0.67
C PRO A 100 3.54 -23.76 0.65
N LEU A 101 2.65 -22.79 0.91
CA LEU A 101 2.59 -22.04 2.16
C LEU A 101 2.04 -22.89 3.31
N ARG A 102 2.57 -22.69 4.51
CA ARG A 102 2.16 -23.42 5.72
C ARG A 102 1.96 -22.50 6.92
N GLY A 103 1.19 -22.99 7.90
CA GLY A 103 0.99 -22.33 9.19
C GLY A 103 0.55 -20.88 9.04
N ALA A 104 1.28 -19.98 9.71
CA ALA A 104 0.92 -18.57 9.76
C ALA A 104 0.94 -17.85 8.40
N GLN A 105 1.81 -18.25 7.46
CA GLN A 105 1.86 -17.63 6.13
C GLN A 105 0.58 -17.90 5.34
N LEU A 106 0.08 -19.13 5.43
CA LEU A 106 -1.18 -19.54 4.80
C LEU A 106 -2.39 -18.85 5.46
N GLU A 107 -2.39 -18.75 6.80
CA GLU A 107 -3.44 -18.04 7.54
C GLU A 107 -3.44 -16.53 7.22
N ALA A 108 -2.27 -15.91 7.11
CA ALA A 108 -2.12 -14.50 6.72
C ALA A 108 -2.58 -14.25 5.28
N LEU A 109 -2.27 -15.16 4.35
CA LEU A 109 -2.78 -15.10 2.98
C LEU A 109 -4.31 -15.18 2.96
N ALA A 110 -4.88 -16.19 3.63
CA ALA A 110 -6.32 -16.41 3.71
C ALA A 110 -7.05 -15.18 4.27
N LEU A 111 -6.51 -14.61 5.36
CA LEU A 111 -7.04 -13.41 6.01
C LEU A 111 -6.91 -12.16 5.12
N GLY A 112 -5.74 -11.93 4.52
CA GLY A 112 -5.47 -10.76 3.70
C GLY A 112 -6.34 -10.72 2.44
N VAL A 113 -6.49 -11.85 1.75
CA VAL A 113 -7.35 -11.92 0.55
C VAL A 113 -8.83 -11.82 0.93
N ALA A 114 -9.27 -12.41 2.05
CA ALA A 114 -10.65 -12.22 2.53
C ALA A 114 -10.94 -10.75 2.89
N THR A 115 -9.96 -10.06 3.48
CA THR A 115 -10.04 -8.62 3.78
C THR A 115 -10.17 -7.80 2.50
N ALA A 116 -9.38 -8.13 1.47
CA ALA A 116 -9.46 -7.48 0.17
C ALA A 116 -10.83 -7.71 -0.50
N LEU A 117 -11.34 -8.94 -0.50
CA LEU A 117 -12.66 -9.24 -1.05
C LEU A 117 -13.77 -8.47 -0.33
N ARG A 118 -13.73 -8.40 1.00
CA ARG A 118 -14.70 -7.59 1.76
C ARG A 118 -14.67 -6.12 1.32
N ALA A 119 -13.48 -5.55 1.15
CA ALA A 119 -13.31 -4.16 0.74
C ALA A 119 -13.83 -3.93 -0.70
N ILE A 120 -13.49 -4.82 -1.64
CA ILE A 120 -13.96 -4.80 -3.03
C ILE A 120 -15.49 -4.89 -3.08
N HIS A 121 -16.07 -5.86 -2.37
CA HIS A 121 -17.53 -6.07 -2.34
C HIS A 121 -18.27 -4.91 -1.68
N SER A 122 -17.69 -4.30 -0.64
CA SER A 122 -18.28 -3.11 0.02
C SER A 122 -18.31 -1.87 -0.89
N ALA A 123 -17.40 -1.80 -1.88
CA ALA A 123 -17.39 -0.76 -2.90
C ALA A 123 -18.35 -1.05 -4.06
N GLY A 124 -19.12 -2.15 -4.00
CA GLY A 124 -20.04 -2.57 -5.06
C GLY A 124 -19.36 -3.22 -6.26
N VAL A 125 -18.10 -3.67 -6.12
CA VAL A 125 -17.33 -4.33 -7.17
C VAL A 125 -17.28 -5.84 -6.92
N VAL A 126 -17.20 -6.63 -7.99
CA VAL A 126 -16.93 -8.07 -7.95
C VAL A 126 -15.68 -8.33 -8.79
N HIS A 127 -14.72 -9.09 -8.27
CA HIS A 127 -13.45 -9.31 -8.97
C HIS A 127 -13.61 -10.19 -10.21
N ARG A 128 -14.35 -11.31 -10.09
CA ARG A 128 -14.67 -12.30 -11.13
C ARG A 128 -13.51 -13.09 -11.75
N ASP A 129 -12.26 -12.77 -11.42
CA ASP A 129 -11.05 -13.41 -11.96
C ASP A 129 -9.97 -13.57 -10.87
N LEU A 130 -10.37 -13.84 -9.63
CA LEU A 130 -9.41 -14.08 -8.56
C LEU A 130 -8.68 -15.42 -8.80
N LYS A 131 -7.35 -15.37 -8.85
CA LYS A 131 -6.48 -16.53 -9.08
C LYS A 131 -5.06 -16.24 -8.56
N PRO A 132 -4.17 -17.25 -8.42
CA PRO A 132 -2.83 -17.06 -7.86
C PRO A 132 -1.96 -16.02 -8.59
N SER A 133 -2.11 -15.84 -9.90
CA SER A 133 -1.38 -14.79 -10.63
C SER A 133 -1.89 -13.36 -10.34
N ASN A 134 -3.07 -13.23 -9.75
CA ASN A 134 -3.73 -11.95 -9.45
C ASN A 134 -3.63 -11.58 -7.96
N VAL A 135 -2.77 -12.27 -7.20
CA VAL A 135 -2.44 -11.94 -5.82
C VAL A 135 -0.93 -11.78 -5.72
N LEU A 136 -0.48 -10.57 -5.42
CA LEU A 136 0.92 -10.25 -5.18
C LEU A 136 1.25 -10.40 -3.70
N LEU A 137 2.37 -11.05 -3.40
CA LEU A 137 2.88 -11.20 -2.04
C LEU A 137 3.85 -10.07 -1.78
N THR A 138 3.39 -9.05 -1.05
CA THR A 138 4.28 -7.99 -0.57
C THR A 138 4.94 -8.41 0.74
N ARG A 139 5.95 -7.65 1.18
CA ARG A 139 6.62 -7.84 2.48
C ARG A 139 5.64 -7.81 3.68
N PHE A 140 4.49 -7.15 3.54
CA PHE A 140 3.57 -6.91 4.66
C PHE A 140 2.26 -7.67 4.54
N VAL A 141 1.57 -7.55 3.40
CA VAL A 141 0.23 -8.12 3.17
C VAL A 141 0.05 -8.55 1.71
N PRO A 142 -0.76 -9.58 1.42
CA PRO A 142 -1.11 -9.90 0.04
C PRO A 142 -1.94 -8.77 -0.58
N ARG A 143 -1.67 -8.46 -1.85
CA ARG A 143 -2.38 -7.43 -2.62
C ARG A 143 -3.09 -8.05 -3.80
N VAL A 144 -4.39 -7.81 -3.89
CA VAL A 144 -5.21 -8.29 -5.01
C VAL A 144 -5.12 -7.29 -6.16
N ILE A 145 -4.86 -7.79 -7.37
CA ILE A 145 -4.71 -6.99 -8.59
C ILE A 145 -5.72 -7.42 -9.66
N ASP A 146 -5.86 -6.63 -10.72
CA ASP A 146 -6.66 -7.00 -11.91
C ASP A 146 -8.15 -7.30 -11.62
N PHE A 147 -8.72 -6.65 -10.60
CA PHE A 147 -10.11 -6.86 -10.20
C PHE A 147 -11.08 -6.10 -11.11
N GLY A 148 -12.17 -6.79 -11.48
CA GLY A 148 -13.43 -6.14 -11.87
C GLY A 148 -13.39 -5.27 -13.12
N VAL A 149 -12.39 -5.38 -14.00
CA VAL A 149 -12.44 -4.74 -15.33
C VAL A 149 -12.26 -5.78 -16.44
N SER A 150 -12.03 -7.03 -16.04
CA SER A 150 -11.54 -8.10 -16.90
C SER A 150 -12.62 -8.97 -17.55
N ARG A 151 -13.85 -8.98 -17.03
CA ARG A 151 -14.96 -9.81 -17.56
C ARG A 151 -16.22 -9.02 -17.92
N LEU A 152 -16.01 -7.81 -18.41
CA LEU A 152 -17.06 -6.93 -18.97
C LEU A 152 -17.78 -7.49 -20.20
N THR A 153 -17.48 -8.74 -20.57
CA THR A 153 -18.01 -9.47 -21.72
C THR A 153 -19.20 -10.37 -21.35
N ASP A 154 -19.50 -10.58 -20.07
CA ASP A 154 -20.51 -11.55 -19.59
C ASP A 154 -21.98 -11.06 -19.69
N THR A 155 -22.33 -10.34 -20.75
CA THR A 155 -23.71 -10.30 -21.23
C THR A 155 -23.82 -11.06 -22.54
N GLY A 156 -23.84 -12.39 -22.44
CA GLY A 156 -24.46 -13.25 -23.45
C GLY A 156 -23.75 -13.45 -24.79
N ALA A 157 -22.42 -13.60 -24.82
CA ALA A 157 -21.71 -14.03 -26.04
C ALA A 157 -21.02 -15.40 -25.85
N SER A 158 -21.82 -16.43 -26.15
CA SER A 158 -21.51 -17.72 -26.78
C SER A 158 -20.04 -18.17 -26.92
N VAL A 159 -19.76 -19.34 -26.33
CA VAL A 159 -19.42 -20.59 -27.06
C VAL A 159 -18.62 -20.44 -28.37
N SER A 160 -17.44 -19.81 -28.33
CA SER A 160 -16.39 -20.01 -29.35
C SER A 160 -14.99 -19.72 -28.81
N GLY A 161 -14.40 -20.74 -28.18
CA GLY A 161 -12.98 -21.03 -28.40
C GLY A 161 -11.93 -20.05 -27.86
N ALA A 162 -12.04 -19.61 -26.61
CA ALA A 162 -10.87 -19.38 -25.74
C ALA A 162 -11.37 -19.12 -24.32
N VAL A 163 -11.31 -20.11 -23.44
CA VAL A 163 -11.40 -19.86 -22.00
C VAL A 163 -10.13 -19.10 -21.61
N VAL A 164 -10.22 -17.76 -21.59
CA VAL A 164 -9.12 -16.90 -21.16
C VAL A 164 -9.06 -16.95 -19.63
N GLY A 165 -8.32 -17.91 -19.09
CA GLY A 165 -8.09 -18.05 -17.65
C GLY A 165 -7.57 -19.43 -17.27
N THR A 166 -7.17 -19.59 -16.00
CA THR A 166 -6.92 -20.91 -15.41
C THR A 166 -8.25 -21.45 -14.90
N PRO A 167 -8.93 -22.38 -15.61
CA PRO A 167 -10.32 -22.77 -15.34
C PRO A 167 -10.52 -23.33 -13.92
N ALA A 168 -9.46 -23.83 -13.29
CA ALA A 168 -9.49 -24.42 -11.96
C ALA A 168 -9.88 -23.45 -10.81
N PHE A 169 -9.97 -22.14 -11.07
CA PHE A 169 -10.40 -21.14 -10.07
C PHE A 169 -11.77 -20.52 -10.39
N MET A 170 -12.40 -20.92 -11.50
CA MET A 170 -13.74 -20.44 -11.86
C MET A 170 -14.80 -21.04 -10.94
N ALA A 171 -15.81 -20.26 -10.59
CA ALA A 171 -16.98 -20.75 -9.86
C ALA A 171 -17.93 -21.53 -10.80
N PRO A 172 -18.69 -22.53 -10.32
CA PRO A 172 -19.62 -23.31 -11.14
C PRO A 172 -20.61 -22.47 -11.94
N GLU A 173 -21.13 -21.39 -11.37
CA GLU A 173 -22.02 -20.46 -12.04
C GLU A 173 -21.35 -19.78 -13.24
N GLN A 174 -20.05 -19.48 -13.15
CA GLN A 174 -19.26 -18.94 -14.26
C GLN A 174 -19.09 -19.96 -15.39
N VAL A 175 -18.92 -21.25 -15.03
CA VAL A 175 -18.84 -22.34 -16.02
C VAL A 175 -20.17 -22.50 -16.77
N SER A 176 -21.29 -22.35 -16.07
CA SER A 176 -22.63 -22.44 -16.67
C SER A 176 -23.07 -21.18 -17.42
N GLY A 177 -22.28 -20.09 -17.38
CA GLY A 177 -22.67 -18.79 -17.94
C GLY A 177 -23.75 -18.05 -17.15
N ALA A 178 -24.04 -18.48 -15.92
CA ALA A 178 -24.96 -17.80 -15.03
C ALA A 178 -24.31 -16.55 -14.42
N PRO A 179 -25.11 -15.55 -13.96
CA PRO A 179 -24.58 -14.32 -13.38
C PRO A 179 -23.64 -14.57 -12.20
N ALA A 180 -22.39 -14.11 -12.32
CA ALA A 180 -21.37 -14.25 -11.29
C ALA A 180 -21.29 -13.00 -10.38
N GLY A 181 -21.81 -13.14 -9.16
CA GLY A 181 -21.77 -12.13 -8.11
C GLY A 181 -20.64 -12.34 -7.08
N PRO A 182 -20.71 -11.66 -5.92
CA PRO A 182 -19.71 -11.78 -4.83
C PRO A 182 -19.38 -13.22 -4.40
N ALA A 183 -20.35 -14.13 -4.48
CA ALA A 183 -20.17 -15.54 -4.14
C ALA A 183 -19.17 -16.27 -5.06
N ALA A 184 -18.97 -15.80 -6.31
CA ALA A 184 -17.98 -16.36 -7.22
C ALA A 184 -16.54 -16.05 -6.74
N ASP A 185 -16.31 -14.84 -6.21
CA ASP A 185 -15.02 -14.46 -5.64
C ASP A 185 -14.70 -15.26 -4.37
N VAL A 186 -15.72 -15.59 -3.57
CA VAL A 186 -15.58 -16.45 -2.39
C VAL A 186 -15.18 -17.87 -2.77
N PHE A 187 -15.77 -18.42 -3.84
CA PHE A 187 -15.36 -19.71 -4.39
C PHE A 187 -13.89 -19.68 -4.83
N ALA A 188 -13.50 -18.64 -5.57
CA ALA A 188 -12.14 -18.43 -6.02
C ALA A 188 -11.15 -18.24 -4.86
N TRP A 189 -11.56 -17.56 -3.78
CA TRP A 189 -10.78 -17.45 -2.53
C TRP A 189 -10.50 -18.84 -1.93
N GLY A 190 -11.52 -19.71 -1.86
CA GLY A 190 -11.34 -21.07 -1.38
C GLY A 190 -10.34 -21.84 -2.23
N GLY A 191 -10.46 -21.75 -3.56
CA GLY A 191 -9.53 -22.39 -4.48
C GLY A 191 -8.09 -21.84 -4.37
N LEU A 192 -7.95 -20.53 -4.13
CA LEU A 192 -6.65 -19.88 -3.93
C LEU A 192 -5.96 -20.35 -2.64
N VAL A 193 -6.71 -20.48 -1.54
CA VAL A 193 -6.18 -20.99 -0.26
C VAL A 193 -5.80 -22.47 -0.37
N ALA A 194 -6.61 -23.28 -1.05
CA ALA A 194 -6.29 -24.69 -1.34
C ALA A 194 -5.02 -24.83 -2.21
N TYR A 195 -4.90 -23.98 -3.24
CA TYR A 195 -3.69 -23.92 -4.07
C TYR A 195 -2.47 -23.52 -3.26
N ALA A 196 -2.56 -22.47 -2.43
CA ALA A 196 -1.44 -22.03 -1.61
C ALA A 196 -0.95 -23.11 -0.63
N ALA A 197 -1.87 -23.91 -0.09
CA ALA A 197 -1.56 -24.97 0.87
C ALA A 197 -0.96 -26.25 0.24
N SER A 198 -1.32 -26.54 -1.02
CA SER A 198 -0.96 -27.80 -1.69
C SER A 198 0.05 -27.64 -2.83
N GLY A 199 0.18 -26.43 -3.38
CA GLY A 199 0.91 -26.16 -4.61
C GLY A 199 0.20 -26.62 -5.89
N ARG A 200 -1.02 -27.18 -5.78
CA ARG A 200 -1.76 -27.80 -6.89
C ARG A 200 -3.13 -27.15 -7.05
N PRO A 201 -3.66 -26.98 -8.28
CA PRO A 201 -5.02 -26.48 -8.45
C PRO A 201 -6.06 -27.43 -7.84
N PRO A 202 -7.12 -26.92 -7.19
CA PRO A 202 -8.08 -27.74 -6.44
C PRO A 202 -8.92 -28.67 -7.32
N PHE A 203 -8.98 -28.42 -8.63
CA PHE A 203 -9.64 -29.29 -9.61
C PHE A 203 -8.65 -29.93 -10.59
N GLY A 204 -7.38 -30.03 -10.19
CA GLY A 204 -6.32 -30.63 -10.98
C GLY A 204 -5.95 -29.86 -12.25
N THR A 205 -5.13 -30.49 -13.08
CA THR A 205 -4.71 -30.01 -14.40
C THR A 205 -5.31 -30.90 -15.50
N GLY A 206 -5.15 -30.52 -16.77
CA GLY A 206 -5.68 -31.29 -17.90
C GLY A 206 -6.38 -30.41 -18.93
N GLY A 207 -7.18 -31.03 -19.79
CA GLY A 207 -7.94 -30.33 -20.82
C GLY A 207 -8.94 -29.34 -20.21
N VAL A 208 -9.17 -28.20 -20.85
CA VAL A 208 -10.07 -27.15 -20.33
C VAL A 208 -11.46 -27.70 -20.01
N ALA A 209 -12.07 -28.46 -20.91
CA ALA A 209 -13.39 -29.06 -20.70
C ALA A 209 -13.43 -30.03 -19.51
N GLU A 210 -12.33 -30.76 -19.29
CA GLU A 210 -12.19 -31.72 -18.19
C GLU A 210 -12.12 -31.01 -16.83
N VAL A 211 -11.32 -29.93 -16.75
CA VAL A 211 -11.22 -29.10 -15.55
C VAL A 211 -12.55 -28.43 -15.25
N LEU A 212 -13.22 -27.85 -16.26
CA LEU A 212 -14.55 -27.22 -16.08
C LEU A 212 -15.61 -28.23 -15.63
N TYR A 213 -15.58 -29.46 -16.16
CA TYR A 213 -16.45 -30.53 -15.70
C TYR A 213 -16.24 -30.83 -14.22
N ARG A 214 -14.98 -30.91 -13.75
CA ARG A 214 -14.66 -31.11 -12.33
C ARG A 214 -15.08 -29.93 -11.47
N VAL A 215 -14.86 -28.70 -11.93
CA VAL A 215 -15.34 -27.48 -11.25
C VAL A 215 -16.85 -27.56 -11.02
N ALA A 216 -17.62 -27.99 -12.01
CA ALA A 216 -19.08 -28.07 -11.89
C ALA A 216 -19.57 -29.27 -11.04
N HIS A 217 -18.91 -30.44 -11.12
CA HIS A 217 -19.51 -31.70 -10.62
C HIS A 217 -18.70 -32.46 -9.56
N ARG A 218 -17.42 -32.11 -9.32
CA ARG A 218 -16.56 -32.84 -8.39
C ARG A 218 -16.20 -31.98 -7.19
N GLU A 219 -15.91 -32.62 -6.05
CA GLU A 219 -15.39 -31.91 -4.89
C GLU A 219 -13.94 -31.43 -5.13
N PRO A 220 -13.55 -30.27 -4.56
CA PRO A 220 -12.18 -29.79 -4.66
C PRO A 220 -11.23 -30.66 -3.84
N ASP A 221 -10.01 -30.83 -4.35
CA ASP A 221 -8.87 -31.30 -3.56
C ASP A 221 -8.48 -30.22 -2.55
N LEU A 222 -8.58 -30.57 -1.25
CA LEU A 222 -8.22 -29.71 -0.12
C LEU A 222 -7.04 -30.26 0.66
N ASP A 223 -6.22 -31.12 0.05
CA ASP A 223 -4.98 -31.63 0.64
C ASP A 223 -4.07 -30.48 1.07
N GLY A 224 -3.32 -30.69 2.16
CA GLY A 224 -2.51 -29.64 2.79
C GLY A 224 -3.30 -28.71 3.74
N LEU A 225 -4.63 -28.69 3.68
CA LEU A 225 -5.47 -27.98 4.65
C LEU A 225 -5.94 -28.89 5.78
N SER A 226 -5.91 -28.37 7.01
CA SER A 226 -6.40 -29.04 8.22
C SER A 226 -7.18 -28.08 9.12
N GLY A 227 -7.91 -28.65 10.10
CA GLY A 227 -8.59 -27.89 11.15
C GLY A 227 -9.68 -26.92 10.64
N PRO A 228 -9.94 -25.82 11.37
CA PRO A 228 -11.00 -24.88 11.04
C PRO A 228 -10.89 -24.24 9.64
N LEU A 229 -9.65 -24.03 9.16
CA LEU A 229 -9.41 -23.44 7.84
C LEU A 229 -9.89 -24.37 6.72
N ARG A 230 -9.64 -25.69 6.81
CA ARG A 230 -10.15 -26.67 5.84
C ARG A 230 -11.67 -26.61 5.74
N GLY A 231 -12.36 -26.57 6.88
CA GLY A 231 -13.82 -26.50 6.92
C GLY A 231 -14.38 -25.18 6.34
N LEU A 232 -13.68 -24.07 6.56
CA LEU A 232 -14.06 -22.77 5.98
C LEU A 232 -13.87 -22.75 4.46
N VAL A 233 -12.74 -23.28 3.97
CA VAL A 233 -12.45 -23.40 2.54
C VAL A 233 -13.47 -24.32 1.85
N ALA A 234 -13.82 -25.46 2.46
CA ALA A 234 -14.84 -26.36 1.92
C ALA A 234 -16.20 -25.65 1.75
N ARG A 235 -16.65 -24.87 2.75
CA ARG A 235 -17.88 -24.07 2.63
C ARG A 235 -17.78 -22.98 1.57
N ALA A 236 -16.63 -22.30 1.47
CA ALA A 236 -16.39 -21.30 0.43
C ALA A 236 -16.48 -21.88 -0.99
N MET A 237 -16.08 -23.15 -1.16
CA MET A 237 -16.11 -23.85 -2.45
C MET A 237 -17.38 -24.69 -2.68
N ALA A 238 -18.45 -24.48 -1.91
CA ALA A 238 -19.73 -25.13 -2.13
C ALA A 238 -20.25 -24.85 -3.56
N LYS A 239 -20.83 -25.85 -4.23
CA LYS A 239 -21.28 -25.70 -5.62
C LYS A 239 -22.38 -24.66 -5.76
N GLU A 240 -23.37 -24.72 -4.89
CA GLU A 240 -24.46 -23.74 -4.80
C GLU A 240 -23.96 -22.42 -4.19
N PRO A 241 -24.02 -21.28 -4.91
CA PRO A 241 -23.59 -19.97 -4.41
C PRO A 241 -24.22 -19.57 -3.07
N ALA A 242 -25.49 -19.92 -2.84
CA ALA A 242 -26.21 -19.55 -1.61
C ALA A 242 -25.65 -20.24 -0.34
N HIS A 243 -24.92 -21.36 -0.48
CA HIS A 243 -24.32 -22.07 0.65
C HIS A 243 -22.94 -21.53 1.04
N ARG A 244 -22.40 -20.58 0.27
CA ARG A 244 -21.07 -19.99 0.53
C ARG A 244 -21.21 -18.85 1.54
N PRO A 245 -20.23 -18.68 2.46
CA PRO A 245 -20.18 -17.51 3.31
C PRO A 245 -19.97 -16.24 2.47
N THR A 246 -20.35 -15.08 3.00
CA THR A 246 -19.94 -13.79 2.43
C THR A 246 -18.47 -13.50 2.76
N ALA A 247 -17.84 -12.56 2.05
CA ALA A 247 -16.47 -12.12 2.37
C ALA A 247 -16.34 -11.57 3.81
N ALA A 248 -17.39 -10.93 4.33
CA ALA A 248 -17.45 -10.50 5.73
C ALA A 248 -17.46 -11.71 6.69
N GLN A 249 -18.31 -12.71 6.42
CA GLN A 249 -18.37 -13.94 7.23
C GLN A 249 -17.07 -14.75 7.18
N LEU A 250 -16.36 -14.76 6.04
CA LEU A 250 -15.02 -15.34 5.95
C LEU A 250 -14.06 -14.66 6.93
N LEU A 251 -14.03 -13.32 6.91
CA LEU A 251 -13.15 -12.53 7.76
C LEU A 251 -13.47 -12.73 9.25
N ASP A 252 -14.75 -12.74 9.61
CA ASP A 252 -15.21 -12.98 10.99
C ASP A 252 -14.81 -14.37 11.48
N ALA A 253 -14.94 -15.40 10.64
CA ALA A 253 -14.53 -16.76 10.98
C ALA A 253 -13.00 -16.88 11.18
N LEU A 254 -12.20 -16.21 10.34
CA LEU A 254 -10.74 -16.23 10.43
C LEU A 254 -10.23 -15.47 11.66
N THR A 255 -10.83 -14.32 11.98
CA THR A 255 -10.44 -13.50 13.14
C THR A 255 -10.89 -14.11 14.47
N THR A 256 -12.07 -14.73 14.53
CA THR A 256 -12.54 -15.46 15.72
C THR A 256 -11.65 -16.67 16.04
N THR A 257 -11.17 -17.37 15.00
CA THR A 257 -10.25 -18.50 15.17
C THR A 257 -8.88 -18.03 15.65
N ALA A 258 -8.38 -16.90 15.15
CA ALA A 258 -7.13 -16.29 15.59
C ALA A 258 -7.18 -15.84 17.06
N SER A 259 -8.28 -15.23 17.50
CA SER A 259 -8.51 -14.82 18.88
C SER A 259 -8.48 -16.00 19.86
N ARG A 260 -9.01 -17.17 19.46
CA ARG A 260 -8.98 -18.41 20.25
C ARG A 260 -7.61 -19.08 20.33
N ARG A 261 -6.67 -18.73 19.45
CA ARG A 261 -5.31 -19.30 19.38
C ARG A 261 -4.24 -18.42 20.02
N ALA A 262 -4.58 -17.20 20.46
CA ALA A 262 -3.64 -16.32 21.16
C ALA A 262 -3.18 -16.95 22.49
N PRO A 263 -1.87 -17.19 22.71
CA PRO A 263 -1.39 -17.76 23.97
C PRO A 263 -1.57 -16.77 25.12
N ARG A 264 -2.10 -17.24 26.27
CA ARG A 264 -2.34 -16.43 27.48
C ARG A 264 -1.06 -16.08 28.29
N ARG A 265 0.14 -16.16 27.71
CA ARG A 265 1.41 -15.85 28.39
C ARG A 265 2.40 -15.14 27.45
N PRO A 266 2.83 -13.90 27.76
CA PRO A 266 3.65 -13.11 26.85
C PRO A 266 5.13 -13.20 27.23
N TRP A 267 5.81 -14.31 26.93
CA TRP A 267 7.27 -14.40 26.84
C TRP A 267 7.71 -15.83 26.51
N LEU A 268 8.29 -16.00 25.32
CA LEU A 268 9.41 -16.88 24.95
C LEU A 268 9.42 -17.03 23.41
N TRP A 269 10.61 -16.86 22.84
CA TRP A 269 10.85 -16.65 21.41
C TRP A 269 10.68 -17.91 20.56
N GLY A 270 10.16 -17.75 19.34
CA GLY A 270 10.20 -18.77 18.28
C GLY A 270 9.04 -18.77 17.28
N ALA A 271 7.86 -18.26 17.67
CA ALA A 271 6.63 -18.32 16.85
C ALA A 271 5.90 -16.97 16.71
N ALA A 272 6.60 -15.85 16.93
CA ALA A 272 5.98 -14.54 17.07
C ALA A 272 5.68 -13.80 15.74
N ALA A 273 6.30 -14.18 14.61
CA ALA A 273 6.09 -13.45 13.34
C ALA A 273 4.67 -13.61 12.77
N GLY A 274 4.03 -14.77 12.98
CA GLY A 274 2.70 -15.06 12.44
C GLY A 274 1.54 -14.39 13.19
N ALA A 275 1.58 -14.47 14.52
CA ALA A 275 0.56 -13.88 15.38
C ALA A 275 0.60 -12.35 15.35
N VAL A 276 1.80 -11.75 15.21
CA VAL A 276 1.98 -10.31 15.08
C VAL A 276 1.45 -9.80 13.74
N VAL A 277 1.56 -10.54 12.63
CA VAL A 277 0.97 -10.15 11.33
C VAL A 277 -0.56 -10.25 11.34
N VAL A 278 -1.14 -11.27 11.98
CA VAL A 278 -2.60 -11.40 12.11
C VAL A 278 -3.17 -10.33 13.06
N ALA A 279 -2.46 -10.00 14.13
CA ALA A 279 -2.80 -8.88 15.02
C ALA A 279 -2.60 -7.51 14.34
N LEU A 280 -1.52 -7.33 13.56
CA LEU A 280 -1.31 -6.11 12.76
C LEU A 280 -2.39 -5.96 11.70
N LEU A 281 -2.85 -7.03 11.05
CA LEU A 281 -3.94 -6.99 10.08
C LEU A 281 -5.29 -6.64 10.74
N ALA A 282 -5.56 -7.16 11.94
CA ALA A 282 -6.74 -6.78 12.72
C ALA A 282 -6.67 -5.33 13.23
N VAL A 283 -5.47 -4.81 13.51
CA VAL A 283 -5.23 -3.41 13.89
C VAL A 283 -5.25 -2.49 12.67
N LEU A 284 -4.77 -2.92 11.50
CA LEU A 284 -4.83 -2.20 10.21
C LEU A 284 -6.27 -2.09 9.65
N VAL A 285 -7.21 -2.89 10.18
CA VAL A 285 -8.66 -2.71 9.93
C VAL A 285 -9.23 -1.53 10.74
N ARG A 286 -8.45 -0.92 11.64
CA ARG A 286 -8.74 0.37 12.25
C ARG A 286 -7.73 1.42 11.79
N HIS A 287 -8.09 2.09 10.70
CA HIS A 287 -7.55 3.36 10.21
C HIS A 287 -6.13 3.37 9.59
N GLY A 288 -6.07 3.86 8.34
CA GLY A 288 -4.88 4.48 7.76
C GLY A 288 -4.71 5.91 8.29
N ASP A 289 -4.65 6.06 9.61
CA ASP A 289 -4.44 7.36 10.26
C ASP A 289 -2.95 7.62 10.50
N PRO A 290 -2.52 8.89 10.45
CA PRO A 290 -1.15 9.30 10.77
C PRO A 290 -0.73 8.78 12.16
N VAL A 291 0.52 8.36 12.31
CA VAL A 291 1.09 8.09 13.64
C VAL A 291 1.37 9.46 14.27
N VAL A 292 0.47 9.87 15.16
CA VAL A 292 0.60 11.11 15.93
C VAL A 292 1.46 10.84 17.16
N TYR A 293 2.68 11.39 17.20
CA TYR A 293 3.53 11.29 18.37
C TYR A 293 3.23 12.44 19.33
N ARG A 294 2.61 12.14 20.48
CA ARG A 294 2.31 13.15 21.50
C ARG A 294 3.23 13.11 22.72
N GLU A 295 3.83 11.97 23.07
CA GLU A 295 4.49 11.85 24.39
C GLU A 295 5.91 11.20 24.38
N ASP A 296 6.27 10.37 23.39
CA ASP A 296 7.54 9.58 23.40
C ASP A 296 8.63 10.04 22.39
N PHE A 297 8.81 11.34 22.20
CA PHE A 297 9.77 11.88 21.21
C PHE A 297 11.18 12.11 21.79
N ALA A 298 11.79 11.13 22.48
CA ALA A 298 13.07 11.33 23.17
C ALA A 298 14.28 10.83 22.36
N GLY A 299 15.18 11.74 21.95
CA GLY A 299 16.48 11.39 21.36
C GLY A 299 17.04 12.40 20.37
N ALA A 300 18.26 12.15 19.89
CA ALA A 300 18.91 12.87 18.79
C ALA A 300 19.49 11.91 17.75
N ALA A 301 19.60 12.40 16.52
CA ALA A 301 20.41 11.72 15.51
C ALA A 301 21.90 11.72 15.93
N PRO A 302 22.68 10.68 15.58
CA PRO A 302 24.11 10.64 15.89
C PRO A 302 24.83 11.90 15.41
N GLY A 303 25.55 12.59 16.31
CA GLY A 303 26.29 13.82 16.01
C GLY A 303 25.53 15.14 16.22
N TRP A 304 24.23 15.08 16.53
CA TRP A 304 23.43 16.26 16.88
C TRP A 304 23.24 16.36 18.40
N GLN A 305 23.15 17.58 18.92
CA GLN A 305 22.89 17.80 20.34
C GLN A 305 21.41 17.54 20.64
N ALA A 306 21.15 16.48 21.41
CA ALA A 306 19.82 16.18 21.91
C ALA A 306 19.35 17.31 22.82
N ASP A 307 18.13 17.76 22.59
CA ASP A 307 17.49 18.60 23.59
C ASP A 307 17.20 17.75 24.83
N SER A 308 18.02 17.94 25.85
CA SER A 308 17.91 17.29 27.16
C SER A 308 17.12 18.15 28.16
N GLY A 309 16.67 19.35 27.73
CA GLY A 309 16.01 20.35 28.57
C GLY A 309 14.64 20.82 28.07
N SER A 310 14.07 20.22 27.01
CA SER A 310 12.70 20.56 26.59
C SER A 310 11.69 20.13 27.65
N GLU A 311 10.94 21.09 28.15
CA GLU A 311 9.74 20.81 28.94
C GLU A 311 8.58 20.51 27.98
N VAL A 312 7.78 19.48 28.30
CA VAL A 312 6.45 19.35 27.71
C VAL A 312 5.54 20.25 28.53
N ARG A 313 5.17 21.41 27.99
CA ARG A 313 4.29 22.37 28.65
C ARG A 313 2.95 22.40 27.95
N ASP A 314 1.88 22.08 28.67
CA ASP A 314 0.51 22.02 28.16
C ASP A 314 0.35 21.14 26.90
N GLY A 315 1.09 20.03 26.83
CA GLY A 315 1.08 19.11 25.68
C GLY A 315 1.86 19.59 24.46
N ARG A 316 2.67 20.66 24.57
CA ARG A 316 3.58 21.15 23.52
C ARG A 316 5.04 20.84 23.85
N TYR A 317 5.82 20.55 22.83
CA TYR A 317 7.29 20.51 22.95
C TYR A 317 7.86 21.92 22.89
N VAL A 318 8.48 22.39 23.97
CA VAL A 318 9.12 23.71 24.02
C VAL A 318 10.64 23.55 23.93
N ILE A 319 11.24 23.99 22.82
CA ILE A 319 12.69 23.96 22.59
C ILE A 319 13.24 25.37 22.81
N SER A 320 14.22 25.51 23.71
CA SER A 320 14.75 26.82 24.15
C SER A 320 16.28 26.94 23.92
N PRO A 321 16.74 27.04 22.66
CA PRO A 321 18.16 27.17 22.36
C PRO A 321 18.74 28.48 22.91
N GLN A 322 19.89 28.40 23.57
CA GLN A 322 20.72 29.54 23.94
C GLN A 322 21.61 29.99 22.77
N ALA A 323 22.34 31.08 22.96
CA ALA A 323 23.27 31.64 21.99
C ALA A 323 24.14 30.57 21.30
N GLY A 324 24.05 30.51 19.97
CA GLY A 324 24.78 29.57 19.12
C GLY A 324 24.35 28.10 19.23
N GLN A 325 23.30 27.78 20.01
CA GLN A 325 22.83 26.41 20.18
C GLN A 325 21.91 25.95 19.06
N TRP A 326 22.07 24.67 18.74
CA TRP A 326 21.21 23.94 17.81
C TRP A 326 20.68 22.69 18.51
N LEU A 327 19.39 22.69 18.82
CA LEU A 327 18.74 21.63 19.58
C LEU A 327 17.79 20.84 18.69
N VAL A 328 17.84 19.51 18.78
CA VAL A 328 16.99 18.62 17.99
C VAL A 328 16.24 17.61 18.85
N ARG A 329 15.08 17.21 18.34
CA ARG A 329 14.30 16.08 18.83
C ARG A 329 14.02 15.14 17.68
N ALA A 330 14.35 13.85 17.86
CA ALA A 330 14.23 12.82 16.83
C ALA A 330 13.15 11.79 17.16
N ALA A 331 12.53 11.24 16.12
CA ALA A 331 11.73 10.02 16.26
C ALA A 331 12.63 8.82 16.66
N PRO A 332 12.11 7.81 17.41
CA PRO A 332 12.88 6.64 17.81
C PRO A 332 13.55 5.94 16.61
N TYR A 333 14.85 5.64 16.77
CA TYR A 333 15.66 5.00 15.73
C TYR A 333 15.07 3.63 15.37
N GLY A 334 14.62 3.47 14.13
CA GLY A 334 13.90 2.27 13.65
C GLY A 334 12.53 2.56 13.03
N ALA A 335 11.86 3.65 13.45
CA ALA A 335 10.68 4.16 12.75
C ALA A 335 11.04 4.87 11.43
N SER A 336 12.32 5.21 11.24
CA SER A 336 12.83 6.11 10.20
C SER A 336 13.61 5.43 9.07
N GLY A 337 13.63 4.09 9.00
CA GLY A 337 14.20 3.32 7.88
C GLY A 337 13.40 3.39 6.57
N LEU A 338 12.58 4.43 6.42
CA LEU A 338 11.53 4.56 5.43
C LEU A 338 12.00 5.43 4.26
N ALA A 339 11.80 4.95 3.04
CA ALA A 339 12.12 5.73 1.85
C ALA A 339 11.15 6.89 1.60
N ARG A 340 9.94 6.89 2.20
CA ARG A 340 8.91 7.92 1.94
C ARG A 340 8.21 8.32 3.22
N MET A 341 8.36 9.58 3.61
CA MET A 341 7.80 10.10 4.86
C MET A 341 7.29 11.54 4.72
N ARG A 342 6.33 11.89 5.56
CA ARG A 342 5.92 13.27 5.82
C ARG A 342 6.03 13.54 7.31
N VAL A 343 6.70 14.62 7.67
CA VAL A 343 6.75 15.15 9.04
C VAL A 343 5.91 16.43 9.05
N GLY A 344 4.98 16.56 10.00
CA GLY A 344 4.15 17.76 10.16
C GLY A 344 4.16 18.23 11.60
N ALA A 345 4.19 19.53 11.81
CA ALA A 345 4.03 20.12 13.13
C ALA A 345 3.39 21.51 13.05
N ASP A 346 2.53 21.83 14.02
CA ASP A 346 2.09 23.20 14.26
C ASP A 346 3.12 23.90 15.14
N VAL A 347 3.71 24.99 14.63
CA VAL A 347 4.86 25.65 15.25
C VAL A 347 4.52 27.06 15.68
N ARG A 348 5.03 27.49 16.84
CA ARG A 348 4.93 28.85 17.34
C ARG A 348 6.29 29.33 17.83
N VAL A 349 6.67 30.53 17.39
CA VAL A 349 7.81 31.25 17.96
C VAL A 349 7.29 32.01 19.19
N GLU A 350 7.69 31.55 20.36
CA GLU A 350 7.29 32.15 21.64
C GLU A 350 8.14 33.41 21.93
N SER A 351 9.44 33.37 21.61
CA SER A 351 10.34 34.53 21.75
C SER A 351 11.66 34.37 20.98
N GLY A 352 12.33 35.50 20.74
CA GLY A 352 13.71 35.56 20.23
C GLY A 352 13.87 35.40 18.70
N PRO A 353 15.05 35.78 18.15
CA PRO A 353 15.32 35.77 16.70
C PRO A 353 15.76 34.40 16.14
N GLY A 354 15.37 33.30 16.80
CA GLY A 354 15.77 31.95 16.42
C GLY A 354 15.11 31.40 15.15
N GLY A 355 15.67 30.30 14.65
CA GLY A 355 15.10 29.53 13.55
C GLY A 355 14.48 28.22 14.05
N PHE A 356 13.58 27.66 13.24
CA PHE A 356 13.00 26.35 13.51
C PHE A 356 12.77 25.58 12.21
N GLY A 357 12.53 24.29 12.35
CA GLY A 357 12.26 23.48 11.18
C GLY A 357 12.02 22.01 11.42
N LEU A 358 11.82 21.34 10.30
CA LEU A 358 11.68 19.89 10.21
C LEU A 358 12.90 19.32 9.50
N TYR A 359 13.24 18.06 9.77
CA TYR A 359 14.29 17.36 9.05
C TYR A 359 13.94 15.92 8.72
N CYS A 360 14.56 15.40 7.66
CA CYS A 360 14.46 14.01 7.23
C CYS A 360 15.83 13.46 6.81
N PHE A 361 15.95 12.13 6.82
CA PHE A 361 17.14 11.40 6.35
C PHE A 361 18.43 11.85 7.07
N ALA A 362 18.34 12.09 8.39
CA ALA A 362 19.48 12.53 9.17
C ALA A 362 20.44 11.38 9.52
N GLY A 363 21.72 11.57 9.20
CA GLY A 363 22.86 10.72 9.57
C GLY A 363 23.88 11.48 10.44
N LYS A 364 25.12 10.96 10.56
CA LYS A 364 26.22 11.61 11.30
C LYS A 364 26.53 12.99 10.71
N ASN A 365 26.05 14.06 11.35
CA ASN A 365 26.18 15.47 10.96
C ASN A 365 25.57 15.84 9.60
N THR A 366 24.59 15.07 9.13
CA THR A 366 24.03 15.25 7.79
C THR A 366 22.51 15.05 7.78
N GLY A 367 21.77 15.73 6.91
CA GLY A 367 20.32 15.58 6.77
C GLY A 367 19.68 16.69 5.94
N TYR A 368 18.49 16.46 5.39
CA TYR A 368 17.72 17.51 4.73
C TYR A 368 16.98 18.33 5.77
N GLN A 369 17.24 19.62 5.78
CA GLN A 369 16.67 20.55 6.73
C GLN A 369 15.74 21.50 6.00
N PHE A 370 14.55 21.65 6.55
CA PHE A 370 13.57 22.62 6.12
C PHE A 370 13.59 23.75 7.14
N VAL A 371 14.27 24.85 6.80
CA VAL A 371 14.43 25.99 7.71
C VAL A 371 13.33 26.99 7.46
N VAL A 372 12.67 27.44 8.52
CA VAL A 372 11.95 28.71 8.57
C VAL A 372 12.73 29.58 9.55
N ASP A 373 13.58 30.46 9.02
CA ASP A 373 14.44 31.31 9.83
C ASP A 373 13.77 32.66 10.13
N ALA A 374 14.38 33.43 11.05
CA ALA A 374 13.99 34.81 11.31
C ALA A 374 14.15 35.74 10.08
N THR A 375 14.89 35.29 9.05
CA THR A 375 15.07 36.03 7.78
C THR A 375 13.91 35.84 6.81
N ARG A 376 12.86 35.08 7.19
CA ARG A 376 11.67 34.86 6.38
C ARG A 376 11.99 34.09 5.09
N THR A 377 12.85 33.08 5.18
CA THR A 377 13.21 32.24 4.02
C THR A 377 12.95 30.78 4.33
N ALA A 378 12.22 30.10 3.44
CA ALA A 378 12.07 28.65 3.43
C ALA A 378 13.28 28.03 2.71
N ILE A 379 14.11 27.27 3.42
CA ILE A 379 15.37 26.72 2.89
C ILE A 379 15.35 25.20 2.96
N ILE A 380 15.73 24.54 1.86
CA ILE A 380 16.12 23.13 1.82
C ILE A 380 17.64 23.09 1.69
N ARG A 381 18.32 22.54 2.70
CA ARG A 381 19.79 22.40 2.69
C ARG A 381 20.25 21.00 3.08
N TRP A 382 21.43 20.66 2.60
CA TRP A 382 22.21 19.46 2.91
C TRP A 382 23.66 19.90 3.22
N PRO A 383 24.52 19.10 3.89
CA PRO A 383 25.95 19.36 4.07
C PRO A 383 26.71 19.94 2.87
N GLY A 384 26.29 19.65 1.64
CA GLY A 384 26.87 20.23 0.42
C GLY A 384 26.43 21.66 0.07
N GLY A 385 25.51 22.26 0.84
CA GLY A 385 25.00 23.62 0.64
C GLY A 385 23.47 23.73 0.58
N VAL A 386 23.00 24.90 0.14
CA VAL A 386 21.56 25.18 -0.08
C VAL A 386 21.13 24.55 -1.40
N ILE A 387 20.10 23.70 -1.36
CA ILE A 387 19.52 23.04 -2.53
C ILE A 387 18.41 23.90 -3.14
N ALA A 388 17.59 24.52 -2.29
CA ALA A 388 16.55 25.45 -2.70
C ALA A 388 16.26 26.45 -1.59
N ALA A 389 15.94 27.70 -1.96
CA ALA A 389 15.52 28.74 -1.03
C ALA A 389 14.41 29.60 -1.65
N ARG A 390 13.40 29.97 -0.87
CA ARG A 390 12.34 30.90 -1.30
C ARG A 390 11.96 31.86 -0.17
N PRO A 391 11.73 33.15 -0.46
CA PRO A 391 11.15 34.08 0.50
C PRO A 391 9.77 33.59 0.97
N PHE A 392 9.52 33.66 2.26
CA PHE A 392 8.35 33.11 2.93
C PHE A 392 7.85 34.08 4.02
N LYS A 393 6.57 34.45 4.02
CA LYS A 393 6.00 35.27 5.10
C LYS A 393 5.42 34.35 6.19
N PRO A 394 5.97 34.34 7.41
CA PRO A 394 5.44 33.51 8.49
C PRO A 394 3.99 33.86 8.79
N VAL A 395 3.13 32.85 8.75
CA VAL A 395 1.76 32.93 9.24
C VAL A 395 1.78 32.36 10.66
N ALA A 396 1.43 33.19 11.64
CA ALA A 396 1.39 32.76 13.04
C ALA A 396 0.45 31.55 13.19
N GLY A 397 0.96 30.47 13.81
CA GLY A 397 0.20 29.24 14.02
C GLY A 397 -0.06 28.39 12.76
N ALA A 398 0.68 28.61 11.67
CA ALA A 398 0.55 27.75 10.50
C ALA A 398 1.27 26.41 10.68
N ARG A 399 0.60 25.36 10.25
CA ARG A 399 1.17 24.01 10.15
C ARG A 399 2.30 23.99 9.12
N VAL A 400 3.45 23.48 9.53
CA VAL A 400 4.60 23.24 8.65
C VAL A 400 4.70 21.75 8.39
N GLU A 401 4.85 21.37 7.12
CA GLU A 401 4.95 19.96 6.71
C GLU A 401 6.11 19.76 5.74
N ALA A 402 7.01 18.83 6.08
CA ALA A 402 8.12 18.39 5.24
C ALA A 402 7.80 17.01 4.66
N SER A 403 7.80 16.91 3.34
CA SER A 403 7.68 15.65 2.61
C SER A 403 9.03 15.24 2.04
N CYS A 404 9.43 14.00 2.30
CA CYS A 404 10.74 13.46 1.99
C CYS A 404 10.58 12.09 1.33
N VAL A 405 10.88 11.99 0.04
CA VAL A 405 10.68 10.78 -0.77
C VAL A 405 11.99 10.41 -1.45
N ALA A 406 12.70 9.45 -0.86
CA ALA A 406 13.89 8.83 -1.41
C ALA A 406 13.53 7.70 -2.39
N SER A 407 14.31 7.63 -3.47
CA SER A 407 14.42 6.50 -4.39
C SER A 407 15.88 6.08 -4.51
N ALA A 408 16.17 5.03 -5.29
CA ALA A 408 17.54 4.59 -5.54
C ALA A 408 18.42 5.66 -6.25
N ALA A 409 17.83 6.66 -6.89
CA ALA A 409 18.54 7.64 -7.73
C ALA A 409 18.35 9.10 -7.31
N ARG A 410 17.33 9.43 -6.50
CA ARG A 410 17.03 10.80 -6.11
C ARG A 410 16.20 10.90 -4.83
N VAL A 411 16.19 12.07 -4.21
CA VAL A 411 15.32 12.43 -3.10
C VAL A 411 14.50 13.65 -3.48
N SER A 412 13.17 13.52 -3.43
CA SER A 412 12.23 14.63 -3.60
C SER A 412 11.86 15.21 -2.24
N LEU A 413 11.98 16.53 -2.13
CA LEU A 413 11.82 17.28 -0.90
C LEU A 413 10.81 18.39 -1.13
N ALA A 414 9.85 18.54 -0.23
CA ALA A 414 8.89 19.64 -0.30
C ALA A 414 8.56 20.16 1.11
N LEU A 415 8.56 21.48 1.27
CA LEU A 415 8.03 22.18 2.43
C LEU A 415 6.66 22.76 2.07
N THR A 416 5.67 22.44 2.87
CA THR A 416 4.33 23.00 2.80
C THR A 416 4.05 23.79 4.06
N VAL A 417 3.47 24.98 3.93
CA VAL A 417 3.04 25.78 5.08
C VAL A 417 1.58 26.19 4.88
N GLY A 418 0.72 25.91 5.87
CA GLY A 418 -0.72 26.18 5.77
C GLY A 418 -1.39 25.52 4.55
N GLY A 419 -0.87 24.36 4.12
CA GLY A 419 -1.38 23.61 2.97
C GLY A 419 -0.88 24.09 1.59
N ARG A 420 0.01 25.09 1.53
CA ARG A 420 0.62 25.56 0.27
C ARG A 420 2.09 25.16 0.19
N ALA A 421 2.49 24.61 -0.96
CA ALA A 421 3.89 24.25 -1.21
C ALA A 421 4.73 25.52 -1.36
N GLU A 422 5.61 25.79 -0.39
CA GLU A 422 6.44 26.99 -0.35
C GLU A 422 7.76 26.78 -1.07
N VAL A 423 8.39 25.61 -0.89
CA VAL A 423 9.64 25.24 -1.56
C VAL A 423 9.69 23.74 -1.85
N SER A 424 10.22 23.38 -3.02
CA SER A 424 10.44 21.99 -3.41
C SER A 424 11.79 21.83 -4.10
N ALA A 425 12.43 20.69 -3.91
CA ALA A 425 13.71 20.36 -4.52
C ALA A 425 13.79 18.87 -4.87
N VAL A 426 14.70 18.55 -5.80
CA VAL A 426 15.09 17.17 -6.12
C VAL A 426 16.60 17.09 -6.02
N ASP A 427 17.09 16.23 -5.15
CA ASP A 427 18.51 15.93 -5.00
C ASP A 427 18.82 14.58 -5.67
N ARG A 428 19.90 14.51 -6.45
CA ARG A 428 20.33 13.28 -7.16
C ARG A 428 21.38 12.48 -6.40
N THR A 429 21.78 12.94 -5.22
CA THR A 429 22.69 12.21 -4.32
C THR A 429 21.89 11.72 -3.12
N PRO A 430 21.14 10.60 -3.25
CA PRO A 430 20.22 10.18 -2.22
C PRO A 430 20.93 9.80 -0.95
N LEU A 431 20.42 10.31 0.16
CA LEU A 431 20.90 9.96 1.48
C LEU A 431 20.36 8.60 1.87
N PRO A 432 21.15 7.81 2.63
CA PRO A 432 20.60 6.62 3.24
C PRO A 432 19.39 7.00 4.13
N PRO A 433 18.37 6.13 4.21
CA PRO A 433 17.28 6.29 5.17
C PRO A 433 17.84 6.61 6.55
N GLY A 434 17.35 7.68 7.17
CA GLY A 434 17.93 8.28 8.37
C GLY A 434 16.86 8.92 9.24
N GLY A 435 17.26 9.49 10.39
CA GLY A 435 16.34 10.06 11.36
C GLY A 435 15.50 11.20 10.79
N CYS A 436 14.31 11.40 11.36
CA CYS A 436 13.48 12.56 11.10
C CYS A 436 13.03 13.18 12.43
N GLY A 437 12.62 14.45 12.39
CA GLY A 437 12.22 15.15 13.59
C GLY A 437 12.12 16.66 13.42
N ILE A 438 12.19 17.33 14.55
CA ILE A 438 12.08 18.78 14.68
C ILE A 438 13.37 19.36 15.25
N TYR A 439 13.63 20.63 14.95
CA TYR A 439 14.75 21.35 15.55
C TYR A 439 14.41 22.83 15.76
N ALA A 440 15.15 23.45 16.68
CA ALA A 440 15.21 24.90 16.83
C ALA A 440 16.66 25.34 17.08
N ASN A 441 16.99 26.57 16.67
CA ASN A 441 18.30 27.16 16.86
C ASN A 441 18.19 28.64 17.25
N ALA A 442 19.23 29.16 17.89
CA ALA A 442 19.37 30.58 18.17
C ALA A 442 20.67 31.14 17.55
N PRO A 443 20.72 32.43 17.18
CA PRO A 443 21.94 33.07 16.71
C PRO A 443 22.98 33.19 17.83
N ASP A 444 24.23 33.53 17.47
CA ASP A 444 25.36 33.60 18.41
C ASP A 444 25.22 34.68 19.50
N ASP A 445 24.33 35.65 19.30
CA ASP A 445 24.10 36.81 20.18
C ASP A 445 22.70 36.84 20.81
N GLY A 446 21.92 35.75 20.69
CA GLY A 446 20.54 35.72 21.16
C GLY A 446 20.05 34.34 21.59
N ALA A 447 18.95 34.31 22.34
CA ALA A 447 18.23 33.08 22.68
C ALA A 447 16.89 33.04 21.93
N ALA A 448 16.31 31.86 21.81
CA ALA A 448 14.97 31.70 21.24
C ALA A 448 14.16 30.67 22.01
N VAL A 449 12.84 30.77 21.92
CA VAL A 449 11.89 29.79 22.47
C VAL A 449 10.89 29.46 21.38
N VAL A 450 10.81 28.18 21.01
CA VAL A 450 9.92 27.68 19.96
C VAL A 450 9.11 26.52 20.53
N SER A 451 7.78 26.57 20.34
CA SER A 451 6.88 25.50 20.75
C SER A 451 6.29 24.76 19.55
N PHE A 452 6.10 23.44 19.71
CA PHE A 452 5.49 22.55 18.73
C PHE A 452 4.32 21.82 19.39
N ASP A 453 3.10 21.92 18.83
CA ASP A 453 1.90 21.28 19.40
C ASP A 453 1.96 19.75 19.24
N ALA A 454 1.71 19.22 18.03
CA ALA A 454 1.75 17.79 17.74
C ALA A 454 2.72 17.52 16.57
N VAL A 455 3.68 16.61 16.78
CA VAL A 455 4.56 16.15 15.70
C VAL A 455 3.94 14.89 15.09
N GLU A 456 3.48 15.05 13.86
CA GLU A 456 2.89 13.96 13.09
C GLU A 456 3.93 13.42 12.12
N ILE A 457 4.15 12.11 12.18
CA ILE A 457 5.01 11.44 11.21
C ILE A 457 4.14 10.44 10.46
N THR A 458 3.92 10.74 9.19
CA THR A 458 3.10 9.93 8.30
C THR A 458 4.00 9.14 7.35
N ARG A 459 3.80 7.82 7.33
CA ARG A 459 4.29 6.95 6.25
C ARG A 459 3.56 7.29 4.97
N LEU A 460 4.28 7.50 3.88
CA LEU A 460 3.67 7.80 2.58
C LEU A 460 3.55 6.56 1.68
N ASP A 461 3.88 5.40 2.20
CA ASP A 461 3.96 4.10 1.54
C ASP A 461 2.90 3.10 1.99
#